data_AF-A0A0T6ADP7-F1
#
_entry.id   AF-A0A0T6ADP7-F1
#
_cell.length_a   1.000
_cell.length_b   1.000
_cell.length_c   1.000
_cell.angle_alpha   90.00
_cell.angle_beta   90.00
_cell.angle_gamma   90.00
#
_symmetry.space_group_name_H-M   'P 1'
#
loop_
_entity.id
_entity.type
_entity.pdbx_description
1 polymer ?
#
loop_
_entity_poly.entity_id
_entity_poly.type
_entity_poly.pdbx_seq_one_letter_code
_entity_poly.pdbx_strand_id
1 'polypeptide(L)'
;MRAFGRGRRGLAIAGAILLLAGCASVPSGTYLPSLTDPDALKVSHALYKAAQAAGDDASRYSFALVKSPQAQAWTAEDATFYVTDGLARMPVHIIEPLIAHEVAHELLGHLGQKQALSLSITAGFAIIGVLIPGASLADFVVNPLVVRAYSREHELQADARALEILQAMGYQAPRRALYLALQAADARNGKTKEEGGVLATHPKMTERLAALQPLEPPLSPVAEALVLK
;
A
#
# COMPACT_ATOMS: atom_id res chain seq x y z
N MET A 1 61.01 24.27 34.75
CA MET A 1 60.50 25.11 33.65
C MET A 1 59.97 24.20 32.53
N ARG A 2 58.70 24.39 32.17
CA ARG A 2 57.95 24.05 30.92
C ARG A 2 58.53 22.93 30.01
N ALA A 3 57.89 21.76 29.91
CA ALA A 3 56.72 21.43 29.07
C ALA A 3 57.03 21.35 27.55
N PHE A 4 56.90 20.16 26.95
CA PHE A 4 56.01 19.92 25.79
C PHE A 4 55.92 18.41 25.46
N GLY A 5 54.85 17.76 25.94
CA GLY A 5 54.44 16.45 25.46
C GLY A 5 53.72 16.62 24.12
N ARG A 6 54.22 15.98 23.07
CA ARG A 6 53.60 15.98 21.74
C ARG A 6 52.46 14.95 21.72
N GLY A 7 51.28 15.38 22.16
CA GLY A 7 50.06 14.57 22.08
C GLY A 7 49.68 14.29 20.63
N ARG A 8 49.71 13.01 20.23
CA ARG A 8 49.01 12.50 19.03
C ARG A 8 47.52 12.75 19.25
N ARG A 9 46.99 13.80 18.62
CA ARG A 9 45.54 13.98 18.46
C ARG A 9 45.05 12.96 17.42
N GLY A 10 44.79 11.74 17.87
CA GLY A 10 43.98 10.80 17.10
C GLY A 10 42.56 11.36 17.05
N LEU A 11 42.16 11.87 15.88
CA LEU A 11 40.79 12.26 15.61
C LEU A 11 39.97 10.95 15.52
N ALA A 12 39.45 10.49 16.66
CA ALA A 12 38.51 9.39 16.70
C ALA A 12 37.19 9.89 16.09
N ILE A 13 36.98 9.62 14.80
CA ILE A 13 35.68 9.79 14.14
C ILE A 13 34.80 8.67 14.69
N ALA A 14 34.08 8.95 15.78
CA ALA A 14 33.03 8.07 16.26
C ALA A 14 31.86 8.16 15.27
N GLY A 15 31.78 7.19 14.36
CA GLY A 15 30.62 7.03 13.48
C GLY A 15 29.41 6.60 14.30
N ALA A 16 28.50 7.54 14.57
CA ALA A 16 27.20 7.23 15.12
C ALA A 16 26.34 6.57 14.03
N ILE A 17 26.25 5.24 14.04
CA ILE A 17 25.27 4.50 13.25
C ILE A 17 23.92 4.70 13.95
N LEU A 18 23.09 5.63 13.47
CA LEU A 18 21.69 5.72 13.87
C LEU A 18 20.95 4.52 13.28
N LEU A 19 20.68 3.51 14.11
CA LEU A 19 19.71 2.46 13.81
C LEU A 19 18.31 3.06 13.89
N LEU A 20 17.77 3.52 12.76
CA LEU A 20 16.37 3.92 12.64
C LEU A 20 15.53 2.64 12.53
N ALA A 21 15.17 2.05 13.66
CA ALA A 21 14.15 1.01 13.71
C ALA A 21 12.79 1.67 13.41
N GLY A 22 12.23 1.43 12.23
CA GLY A 22 10.87 1.81 11.90
C GLY A 22 9.91 0.97 12.72
N CYS A 23 9.24 1.56 13.71
CA CYS A 23 8.11 0.89 14.35
C CYS A 23 6.94 0.88 13.36
N ALA A 24 6.47 -0.30 12.93
CA ALA A 24 5.27 -0.41 12.12
C ALA A 24 4.08 0.14 12.92
N SER A 25 3.55 1.29 12.50
CA SER A 25 2.44 1.94 13.20
C SER A 25 1.11 1.30 12.78
N VAL A 26 0.40 0.70 13.73
CA VAL A 26 -0.97 0.20 13.51
C VAL A 26 -1.90 1.40 13.25
N PRO A 27 -2.71 1.41 12.16
CA PRO A 27 -3.64 2.49 11.88
C PRO A 27 -4.65 2.71 13.02
N SER A 28 -4.95 3.97 13.32
CA SER A 28 -5.99 4.31 14.29
C SER A 28 -7.35 3.72 13.89
N GLY A 29 -8.07 3.14 14.86
CA GLY A 29 -9.37 2.52 14.60
C GLY A 29 -9.30 1.09 14.05
N THR A 30 -8.10 0.48 14.01
CA THR A 30 -7.93 -0.95 13.70
C THR A 30 -8.60 -1.83 14.75
N TYR A 31 -9.24 -2.91 14.32
CA TYR A 31 -9.78 -3.96 15.16
C TYR A 31 -9.74 -5.32 14.44
N LEU A 32 -9.68 -6.40 15.23
CA LEU A 32 -9.84 -7.75 14.72
C LEU A 32 -11.34 -8.10 14.75
N PRO A 33 -11.99 -8.36 13.61
CA PRO A 33 -13.40 -8.76 13.59
C PRO A 33 -13.60 -10.16 14.18
N SER A 34 -14.87 -10.50 14.47
CA SER A 34 -15.24 -11.89 14.76
C SER A 34 -14.95 -12.78 13.55
N LEU A 35 -14.51 -14.02 13.77
CA LEU A 35 -14.31 -15.01 12.70
C LEU A 35 -15.62 -15.39 11.99
N THR A 36 -16.77 -15.09 12.59
CA THR A 36 -18.09 -15.33 12.01
C THR A 36 -18.68 -14.08 11.34
N ASP A 37 -17.96 -12.96 11.33
CA ASP A 37 -18.41 -11.73 10.67
C ASP A 37 -18.42 -11.95 9.14
N PRO A 38 -19.56 -11.76 8.46
CA PRO A 38 -19.66 -11.99 7.02
C PRO A 38 -18.73 -11.09 6.19
N ASP A 39 -18.45 -9.87 6.63
CA ASP A 39 -17.53 -8.97 5.95
C ASP A 39 -16.09 -9.42 6.15
N ALA A 40 -15.74 -9.92 7.34
CA ALA A 40 -14.42 -10.50 7.61
C ALA A 40 -14.17 -11.78 6.80
N LEU A 41 -15.16 -12.67 6.71
CA LEU A 41 -15.07 -13.89 5.90
C LEU A 41 -14.84 -13.58 4.43
N LYS A 42 -15.55 -12.58 3.91
CA LYS A 42 -15.42 -12.10 2.52
C LYS A 42 -14.02 -11.54 2.25
N VAL A 43 -13.48 -10.72 3.15
CA VAL A 43 -12.09 -10.22 3.04
C VAL A 43 -11.09 -11.37 3.10
N SER A 44 -11.24 -12.28 4.07
CA SER A 44 -10.36 -13.44 4.22
C SER A 44 -10.36 -14.34 2.98
N HIS A 45 -11.53 -14.62 2.40
CA HIS A 45 -11.66 -15.42 1.19
C HIS A 45 -11.03 -14.74 -0.02
N ALA A 46 -11.29 -13.44 -0.21
CA ALA A 46 -10.69 -12.67 -1.30
C ALA A 46 -9.16 -12.69 -1.22
N LEU A 47 -8.60 -12.47 -0.03
CA LEU A 47 -7.16 -12.46 0.21
C LEU A 47 -6.53 -13.83 -0.03
N TYR A 48 -7.13 -14.89 0.49
CA TYR A 48 -6.69 -16.27 0.29
C TYR A 48 -6.71 -16.67 -1.19
N LYS A 49 -7.80 -16.35 -1.91
CA LYS A 49 -7.92 -16.62 -3.36
C LYS A 49 -6.87 -15.86 -4.16
N ALA A 50 -6.68 -14.57 -3.87
CA ALA A 50 -5.69 -13.75 -4.58
C ALA A 50 -4.26 -14.24 -4.34
N ALA A 51 -3.89 -14.55 -3.09
CA ALA A 51 -2.57 -15.08 -2.74
C ALA A 51 -2.26 -16.39 -3.48
N GLN A 52 -3.20 -17.36 -3.45
CA GLN A 52 -3.02 -18.63 -4.16
C GLN A 52 -2.95 -18.44 -5.68
N ALA A 53 -3.83 -17.62 -6.25
CA ALA A 53 -3.84 -17.33 -7.68
C ALA A 53 -2.55 -16.65 -8.14
N ALA A 54 -1.94 -15.85 -7.27
CA ALA A 54 -0.64 -15.23 -7.52
C ALA A 54 0.55 -16.19 -7.37
N GLY A 55 0.32 -17.38 -6.82
CA GLY A 55 1.36 -18.37 -6.52
C GLY A 55 2.17 -18.09 -5.25
N ASP A 56 1.65 -17.26 -4.33
CA ASP A 56 2.29 -16.98 -3.04
C ASP A 56 1.72 -17.85 -1.91
N ASP A 57 2.43 -17.91 -0.80
CA ASP A 57 2.00 -18.61 0.41
C ASP A 57 0.97 -17.78 1.18
N ALA A 58 -0.31 -18.15 1.01
CA ALA A 58 -1.42 -17.49 1.67
C ALA A 58 -1.35 -17.53 3.21
N SER A 59 -0.58 -18.43 3.81
CA SER A 59 -0.41 -18.48 5.27
C SER A 59 0.42 -17.33 5.83
N ARG A 60 1.15 -16.61 4.97
CA ARG A 60 1.90 -15.40 5.33
C ARG A 60 0.99 -14.19 5.48
N TYR A 61 -0.22 -14.21 4.91
CA TYR A 61 -1.07 -13.04 4.85
C TYR A 61 -2.04 -13.02 6.03
N SER A 62 -2.09 -11.88 6.72
CA SER A 62 -3.05 -11.57 7.76
C SER A 62 -3.89 -10.37 7.33
N PHE A 63 -5.00 -10.12 8.03
CA PHE A 63 -5.75 -8.89 7.83
C PHE A 63 -6.36 -8.37 9.12
N ALA A 64 -6.64 -7.07 9.15
CA ALA A 64 -7.42 -6.42 10.20
C ALA A 64 -8.39 -5.41 9.59
N LEU A 65 -9.51 -5.17 10.27
CA LEU A 65 -10.46 -4.16 9.82
C LEU A 65 -10.15 -2.80 10.43
N VAL A 66 -10.46 -1.74 9.70
CA VAL A 66 -10.29 -0.35 10.15
C VAL A 66 -11.63 0.37 10.13
N LYS A 67 -12.00 0.97 11.27
CA LYS A 67 -13.22 1.78 11.39
C LYS A 67 -13.16 3.02 10.52
N SER A 68 -13.65 2.92 9.30
CA SER A 68 -13.74 4.02 8.34
C SER A 68 -14.86 3.76 7.32
N PRO A 69 -15.66 4.78 6.94
CA PRO A 69 -16.68 4.64 5.91
C PRO A 69 -16.11 4.60 4.48
N GLN A 70 -14.85 5.01 4.30
CA GLN A 70 -14.13 5.01 3.02
C GLN A 70 -13.89 3.58 2.54
N ALA A 71 -13.85 3.33 1.22
CA ALA A 71 -13.45 2.07 0.61
C ALA A 71 -11.95 2.10 0.26
N GLN A 72 -11.13 1.57 1.16
CA GLN A 72 -9.68 1.50 1.02
C GLN A 72 -9.16 0.18 1.61
N ALA A 73 -8.05 -0.28 1.06
CA ALA A 73 -7.19 -1.27 1.67
C ALA A 73 -5.73 -0.89 1.43
N TRP A 74 -4.83 -1.44 2.25
CA TRP A 74 -3.39 -1.33 2.06
C TRP A 74 -2.67 -2.42 2.84
N THR A 75 -1.47 -2.77 2.39
CA THR A 75 -0.60 -3.75 3.07
C THR A 75 0.41 -3.06 3.99
N ALA A 76 0.79 -3.74 5.06
CA ALA A 76 1.88 -3.38 5.97
C ALA A 76 3.11 -4.27 5.78
N GLU A 77 4.22 -3.92 6.42
CA GLU A 77 5.53 -4.61 6.24
C GLU A 77 5.51 -6.11 6.56
N ASP A 78 4.59 -6.55 7.41
CA ASP A 78 4.45 -7.93 7.86
C ASP A 78 3.42 -8.73 7.04
N ALA A 79 3.06 -8.23 5.85
CA ALA A 79 1.97 -8.76 5.03
C ALA A 79 0.60 -8.75 5.73
N THR A 80 0.40 -7.86 6.71
CA THR A 80 -0.92 -7.54 7.25
C THR A 80 -1.65 -6.58 6.32
N PHE A 81 -2.80 -7.01 5.81
CA PHE A 81 -3.69 -6.18 5.00
C PHE A 81 -4.70 -5.46 5.90
N TYR A 82 -4.69 -4.14 5.87
CA TYR A 82 -5.71 -3.33 6.53
C TYR A 82 -6.84 -3.05 5.55
N VAL A 83 -8.07 -3.36 5.93
CA VAL A 83 -9.25 -3.18 5.10
C VAL A 83 -10.27 -2.34 5.85
N THR A 84 -10.73 -1.25 5.27
CA THR A 84 -11.73 -0.40 5.93
C THR A 84 -13.11 -1.06 5.96
N ASP A 85 -13.93 -0.74 6.95
CA ASP A 85 -15.33 -1.20 6.99
C ASP A 85 -16.11 -0.77 5.72
N GLY A 86 -15.73 0.39 5.15
CA GLY A 86 -16.29 0.86 3.90
C GLY A 86 -15.99 -0.09 2.75
N LEU A 87 -14.76 -0.60 2.63
CA LEU A 87 -14.47 -1.60 1.59
C LEU A 87 -15.08 -2.96 1.95
N ALA A 88 -14.92 -3.42 3.18
CA ALA A 88 -15.36 -4.75 3.63
C ALA A 88 -16.87 -4.99 3.42
N ARG A 89 -17.70 -3.95 3.51
CA ARG A 89 -19.14 -4.00 3.26
C ARG A 89 -19.55 -4.00 1.78
N MET A 90 -18.62 -3.83 0.84
CA MET A 90 -18.93 -3.84 -0.59
C MET A 90 -19.23 -5.26 -1.10
N PRO A 91 -19.88 -5.39 -2.27
CA PRO A 91 -20.07 -6.68 -2.91
C PRO A 91 -18.75 -7.39 -3.26
N VAL A 92 -18.77 -8.72 -3.32
CA VAL A 92 -17.60 -9.56 -3.63
C VAL A 92 -16.92 -9.14 -4.95
N HIS A 93 -17.69 -8.86 -5.99
CA HIS A 93 -17.17 -8.43 -7.30
C HIS A 93 -16.45 -7.07 -7.29
N ILE A 94 -16.52 -6.32 -6.19
CA ILE A 94 -15.75 -5.09 -5.96
C ILE A 94 -14.55 -5.36 -5.05
N ILE A 95 -14.74 -6.15 -3.99
CA ILE A 95 -13.67 -6.44 -3.02
C ILE A 95 -12.57 -7.28 -3.67
N GLU A 96 -12.91 -8.35 -4.40
CA GLU A 96 -11.90 -9.25 -4.96
C GLU A 96 -10.90 -8.55 -5.89
N PRO A 97 -11.31 -7.70 -6.85
CA PRO A 97 -10.36 -6.92 -7.66
C PRO A 97 -9.48 -5.95 -6.86
N LEU A 98 -10.02 -5.30 -5.84
CA LEU A 98 -9.24 -4.37 -5.01
C LEU A 98 -8.26 -5.11 -4.10
N ILE A 99 -8.64 -6.28 -3.58
CA ILE A 99 -7.72 -7.14 -2.82
C ILE A 99 -6.64 -7.72 -3.73
N ALA A 100 -6.97 -8.14 -4.96
CA ALA A 100 -5.97 -8.57 -5.93
C ALA A 100 -4.95 -7.46 -6.24
N HIS A 101 -5.39 -6.20 -6.28
CA HIS A 101 -4.53 -5.04 -6.41
C HIS A 101 -3.61 -4.82 -5.19
N GLU A 102 -4.11 -4.95 -3.96
CA GLU A 102 -3.24 -4.86 -2.78
C GLU A 102 -2.25 -6.02 -2.69
N VAL A 103 -2.65 -7.23 -3.07
CA VAL A 103 -1.74 -8.39 -3.17
C VAL A 103 -0.66 -8.12 -4.23
N ALA A 104 -0.99 -7.48 -5.34
CA ALA A 104 -0.01 -7.06 -6.32
C ALA A 104 1.01 -6.05 -5.74
N HIS A 105 0.58 -5.08 -4.93
CA HIS A 105 1.49 -4.16 -4.24
C HIS A 105 2.47 -4.89 -3.31
N GLU A 106 2.00 -5.88 -2.56
CA GLU A 106 2.82 -6.72 -1.68
C GLU A 106 3.87 -7.50 -2.48
N LEU A 107 3.43 -8.21 -3.53
CA LEU A 107 4.32 -9.03 -4.37
C LEU A 107 5.38 -8.23 -5.11
N LEU A 108 5.04 -7.01 -5.55
CA LEU A 108 5.98 -6.11 -6.20
C LEU A 108 6.90 -5.39 -5.19
N GLY A 109 6.65 -5.55 -3.88
CA GLY A 109 7.45 -4.94 -2.83
C GLY A 109 7.37 -3.42 -2.81
N HIS A 110 6.28 -2.83 -3.32
CA HIS A 110 6.15 -1.38 -3.47
C HIS A 110 6.29 -0.62 -2.15
N LEU A 111 5.82 -1.21 -1.03
CA LEU A 111 6.00 -0.65 0.30
C LEU A 111 7.47 -0.61 0.73
N GLY A 112 8.20 -1.71 0.54
CA GLY A 112 9.63 -1.80 0.84
C GLY A 112 10.48 -0.84 -0.02
N GLN A 113 10.17 -0.72 -1.31
CA GLN A 113 10.83 0.25 -2.20
C GLN A 113 10.63 1.70 -1.73
N LYS A 114 9.42 2.04 -1.26
CA LYS A 114 9.10 3.36 -0.70
C LYS A 114 9.87 3.64 0.60
N GLN A 115 9.96 2.67 1.50
CA GLN A 115 10.72 2.80 2.73
C GLN A 115 12.21 2.95 2.47
N ALA A 116 12.77 2.14 1.57
CA ALA A 116 14.18 2.25 1.18
C ALA A 116 14.49 3.64 0.61
N LEU A 117 13.60 4.17 -0.24
CA LEU A 117 13.71 5.55 -0.73
C LEU A 117 13.64 6.56 0.41
N SER A 118 12.66 6.47 1.31
CA SER A 118 12.54 7.39 2.45
C SER A 118 13.75 7.34 3.38
N LEU A 119 14.24 6.15 3.71
CA LEU A 119 15.44 5.95 4.52
C LEU A 119 16.67 6.52 3.83
N SER A 120 16.81 6.34 2.51
CA SER A 120 17.94 6.88 1.75
C SER A 120 17.95 8.42 1.74
N ILE A 121 16.77 9.04 1.62
CA ILE A 121 16.59 10.48 1.72
C ILE A 121 16.96 10.97 3.13
N THR A 122 16.42 10.32 4.18
CA THR A 122 16.74 10.65 5.58
C THR A 122 18.24 10.50 5.88
N ALA A 123 18.87 9.44 5.40
CA ALA A 123 20.31 9.21 5.56
C ALA A 123 21.13 10.27 4.82
N GLY A 124 20.73 10.65 3.60
CA GLY A 124 21.34 11.74 2.85
C GLY A 124 21.31 13.08 3.61
N PHE A 125 20.17 13.41 4.23
CA PHE A 125 20.04 14.61 5.07
C PHE A 125 20.84 14.53 6.37
N ALA A 126 20.92 13.35 7.00
CA ALA A 126 21.76 13.15 8.18
C ALA A 126 23.25 13.42 7.88
N ILE A 127 23.74 12.98 6.71
CA ILE A 127 25.12 13.25 6.26
C ILE A 127 25.32 14.76 6.07
N ILE A 128 24.38 15.48 5.43
CA ILE A 128 24.47 16.93 5.24
C ILE A 128 24.49 17.68 6.58
N GLY A 129 23.65 17.28 7.54
CA GLY A 129 23.61 17.88 8.88
C GLY A 129 24.88 17.65 9.71
N VAL A 130 25.58 16.55 9.47
CA VAL A 130 26.91 16.28 10.08
C VAL A 130 28.01 17.13 9.44
N LEU A 131 27.94 17.38 8.12
CA LEU A 131 28.92 18.18 7.39
C LEU A 131 28.75 19.69 7.58
N ILE A 132 27.52 20.17 7.84
CA ILE A 132 27.20 21.59 8.02
C ILE A 132 26.50 21.78 9.39
N PRO A 133 27.27 22.05 10.47
CA PRO A 133 26.70 22.27 11.79
C PRO A 133 25.74 23.48 11.79
N GLY A 134 24.47 23.26 12.13
CA GLY A 134 23.44 24.30 12.20
C GLY A 134 22.36 24.24 11.11
N ALA A 135 22.47 23.33 10.14
CA ALA A 135 21.36 23.04 9.24
C ALA A 135 20.22 22.34 10.01
N SER A 136 19.03 22.95 10.03
CA SER A 136 17.86 22.39 10.70
C SER A 136 17.33 21.17 9.92
N LEU A 137 17.26 20.00 10.59
CA LEU A 137 16.61 18.80 10.07
C LEU A 137 15.07 18.89 10.11
N ALA A 138 14.50 19.91 10.79
CA ALA A 138 13.06 20.02 11.00
C ALA A 138 12.29 20.26 9.68
N ASP A 139 12.89 20.96 8.72
CA ASP A 139 12.30 21.19 7.40
C ASP A 139 12.33 19.94 6.50
N PHE A 140 13.06 18.89 6.91
CA PHE A 140 13.26 17.64 6.17
C PHE A 140 12.53 16.44 6.78
N VAL A 141 11.75 16.66 7.84
CA VAL A 141 10.89 15.61 8.41
C VAL A 141 9.74 15.36 7.45
N VAL A 142 9.86 14.30 6.65
CA VAL A 142 8.76 13.81 5.81
C VAL A 142 7.65 13.31 6.74
N ASN A 143 6.47 13.91 6.64
CA ASN A 143 5.30 13.48 7.40
C ASN A 143 4.99 12.01 7.07
N PRO A 144 4.89 11.09 8.05
CA PRO A 144 4.57 9.68 7.80
C PRO A 144 3.23 9.46 7.08
N LEU A 145 2.31 10.44 7.08
CA LEU A 145 1.09 10.42 6.26
C LEU A 145 1.36 10.64 4.76
N VAL A 146 2.40 11.40 4.40
CA VAL A 146 2.86 11.61 3.02
C VAL A 146 3.54 10.35 2.45
N VAL A 147 3.97 9.44 3.31
CA VAL A 147 4.70 8.20 2.95
C VAL A 147 3.77 7.11 2.39
N ARG A 148 2.44 7.23 2.53
CA ARG A 148 1.48 6.22 2.05
C ARG A 148 1.05 6.36 0.59
N ALA A 149 1.35 7.48 -0.08
CA ALA A 149 0.96 7.64 -1.47
C ALA A 149 1.89 6.86 -2.40
N TYR A 150 1.35 5.87 -3.12
CA TYR A 150 2.09 5.15 -4.15
C TYR A 150 2.36 6.06 -5.36
N SER A 151 3.45 5.78 -6.08
CA SER A 151 3.74 6.54 -7.31
C SER A 151 2.76 6.11 -8.40
N ARG A 152 2.61 6.93 -9.45
CA ARG A 152 1.79 6.58 -10.63
C ARG A 152 2.23 5.26 -11.24
N GLU A 153 3.54 5.07 -11.32
CA GLU A 153 4.15 3.87 -11.86
C GLU A 153 3.82 2.63 -11.00
N HIS A 154 3.88 2.76 -9.67
CA HIS A 154 3.53 1.66 -8.77
C HIS A 154 2.06 1.23 -8.94
N GLU A 155 1.15 2.19 -9.09
CA GLU A 155 -0.28 1.89 -9.33
C GLU A 155 -0.50 1.15 -10.64
N LEU A 156 0.15 1.59 -11.72
CA LEU A 156 0.02 0.95 -13.04
C LEU A 156 0.62 -0.46 -13.05
N GLN A 157 1.75 -0.66 -12.38
CA GLN A 157 2.35 -1.98 -12.20
C GLN A 157 1.48 -2.90 -11.34
N ALA A 158 0.91 -2.38 -10.25
CA ALA A 158 -0.01 -3.12 -9.41
C ALA A 158 -1.32 -3.45 -10.15
N ASP A 159 -1.88 -2.53 -10.94
CA ASP A 159 -3.03 -2.79 -11.80
C ASP A 159 -2.72 -3.90 -12.81
N ALA A 160 -1.59 -3.82 -13.52
CA ALA A 160 -1.18 -4.85 -14.48
C ALA A 160 -1.05 -6.24 -13.83
N ARG A 161 -0.40 -6.32 -12.67
CA ARG A 161 -0.25 -7.57 -11.92
C ARG A 161 -1.58 -8.05 -11.33
N ALA A 162 -2.47 -7.16 -10.91
CA ALA A 162 -3.81 -7.50 -10.44
C ALA A 162 -4.65 -8.15 -11.55
N LEU A 163 -4.48 -7.74 -12.81
CA LEU A 163 -5.15 -8.40 -13.95
C LEU A 163 -4.72 -9.85 -14.11
N GLU A 164 -3.42 -10.14 -13.95
CA GLU A 164 -2.89 -11.51 -13.99
C GLU A 164 -3.46 -12.35 -12.84
N ILE A 165 -3.51 -11.78 -11.63
CA ILE A 165 -4.08 -12.43 -10.44
C ILE A 165 -5.57 -12.71 -10.67
N LEU A 166 -6.35 -11.73 -11.14
CA LEU A 166 -7.78 -11.88 -11.41
C LEU A 166 -8.04 -12.94 -12.49
N GLN A 167 -7.22 -12.98 -13.54
CA GLN A 167 -7.30 -14.01 -14.57
C GLN A 167 -7.05 -15.40 -13.97
N ALA A 168 -6.03 -15.55 -13.11
CA ALA A 168 -5.75 -16.80 -12.40
C ALA A 168 -6.83 -17.18 -11.37
N MET A 169 -7.55 -16.20 -10.81
CA MET A 169 -8.76 -16.40 -10.00
C MET A 169 -9.99 -16.84 -10.82
N GLY A 170 -9.89 -16.86 -12.16
CA GLY A 170 -10.95 -17.30 -13.07
C GLY A 170 -11.85 -16.18 -13.61
N TYR A 171 -11.50 -14.91 -13.40
CA TYR A 171 -12.27 -13.79 -13.97
C TYR A 171 -12.20 -13.81 -15.50
N GLN A 172 -13.38 -13.84 -16.13
CA GLN A 172 -13.51 -13.84 -17.59
C GLN A 172 -13.34 -12.45 -18.21
N ALA A 173 -13.48 -11.39 -17.40
CA ALA A 173 -13.33 -9.99 -17.82
C ALA A 173 -12.53 -9.19 -16.76
N PRO A 174 -11.24 -9.52 -16.55
CA PRO A 174 -10.45 -8.97 -15.45
C PRO A 174 -10.28 -7.44 -15.54
N ARG A 175 -10.09 -6.87 -16.74
CA ARG A 175 -9.97 -5.40 -16.89
C ARG A 175 -11.24 -4.69 -16.51
N ARG A 176 -12.40 -5.19 -16.96
CA ARG A 176 -13.70 -4.65 -16.50
C ARG A 176 -13.90 -4.80 -15.01
N ALA A 177 -13.58 -5.95 -14.42
CA ALA A 177 -13.78 -6.18 -13.00
C ALA A 177 -12.98 -5.16 -12.18
N LEU A 178 -11.70 -4.99 -12.48
CA LEU A 178 -10.86 -3.98 -11.83
C LEU A 178 -11.36 -2.55 -12.11
N TYR A 179 -11.72 -2.23 -13.35
CA TYR A 179 -12.26 -0.92 -13.73
C TYR A 179 -13.53 -0.54 -12.94
N LEU A 180 -14.47 -1.47 -12.79
CA LEU A 180 -15.70 -1.26 -12.03
C LEU A 180 -15.42 -1.13 -10.54
N ALA A 181 -14.50 -1.95 -10.01
CA ALA A 181 -14.12 -1.92 -8.60
C ALA A 181 -13.47 -0.59 -8.21
N LEU A 182 -12.55 -0.08 -9.05
CA LEU A 182 -11.90 1.22 -8.84
C LEU A 182 -12.90 2.37 -8.85
N GLN A 183 -13.82 2.40 -9.82
CA GLN A 183 -14.87 3.41 -9.84
C GLN A 183 -15.81 3.33 -8.64
N ALA A 184 -16.15 2.11 -8.19
CA ALA A 184 -17.04 1.94 -7.04
C ALA A 184 -16.37 2.40 -5.74
N ALA A 185 -15.06 2.14 -5.57
CA ALA A 185 -14.28 2.65 -4.45
C ALA A 185 -14.17 4.18 -4.48
N ASP A 186 -13.86 4.76 -5.66
CA ASP A 186 -13.79 6.21 -5.86
C ASP A 186 -15.12 6.90 -5.53
N ALA A 187 -16.23 6.38 -6.05
CA ALA A 187 -17.57 6.88 -5.77
C ALA A 187 -17.92 6.82 -4.28
N ARG A 188 -17.49 5.76 -3.58
CA ARG A 188 -17.72 5.59 -2.14
C ARG A 188 -16.85 6.51 -1.29
N ASN A 189 -15.63 6.79 -1.72
CA ASN A 189 -14.73 7.74 -1.06
C ASN A 189 -15.21 9.19 -1.24
N GLY A 190 -15.95 9.44 -2.33
CA GLY A 190 -16.47 10.75 -2.69
C GLY A 190 -15.36 11.68 -3.18
N LYS A 191 -15.76 12.81 -3.77
CA LYS A 191 -14.83 13.88 -4.12
C LYS A 191 -14.39 14.61 -2.86
N THR A 192 -13.47 14.05 -2.09
CA THR A 192 -12.75 14.88 -1.11
C THR A 192 -12.14 16.05 -1.88
N LYS A 193 -12.24 17.28 -1.35
CA LYS A 193 -11.63 18.51 -1.93
C LYS A 193 -10.11 18.42 -2.18
N GLU A 194 -9.51 17.27 -1.91
CA GLU A 194 -8.11 16.91 -2.02
C GLU A 194 -7.77 16.20 -3.34
N GLU A 195 -8.65 16.19 -4.36
CA GLU A 195 -8.30 15.76 -5.72
C GLU A 195 -7.11 16.57 -6.35
N GLY A 196 -6.63 17.61 -5.66
CA GLY A 196 -5.42 18.37 -5.99
C GLY A 196 -4.34 18.45 -4.91
N GLY A 197 -4.43 17.66 -3.82
CA GLY A 197 -3.51 17.72 -2.68
C GLY A 197 -2.45 16.60 -2.66
N VAL A 198 -1.31 16.86 -2.01
CA VAL A 198 -0.17 15.93 -1.75
C VAL A 198 -0.58 14.73 -0.85
N LEU A 199 -1.87 14.58 -0.54
CA LEU A 199 -2.41 13.67 0.48
C LEU A 199 -3.35 12.58 -0.08
N ALA A 200 -3.58 12.54 -1.40
CA ALA A 200 -4.26 11.40 -2.01
C ALA A 200 -3.33 10.18 -2.02
N THR A 201 -3.75 9.06 -1.43
CA THR A 201 -2.96 7.81 -1.37
C THR A 201 -2.75 7.16 -2.74
N HIS A 202 -3.59 7.49 -3.73
CA HIS A 202 -3.42 7.06 -5.12
C HIS A 202 -3.47 8.28 -6.07
N PRO A 203 -2.53 8.41 -7.02
CA PRO A 203 -2.57 9.43 -8.07
C PRO A 203 -3.80 9.29 -8.99
N LYS A 204 -4.02 10.29 -9.86
CA LYS A 204 -5.27 10.52 -10.61
C LYS A 204 -5.83 9.27 -11.28
N MET A 205 -6.94 8.78 -10.71
CA MET A 205 -7.82 7.68 -11.17
C MET A 205 -8.01 7.62 -12.70
N THR A 206 -8.06 8.76 -13.38
CA THR A 206 -8.21 8.86 -14.85
C THR A 206 -7.15 8.06 -15.64
N GLU A 207 -5.89 8.10 -15.23
CA GLU A 207 -4.80 7.41 -15.96
C GLU A 207 -4.90 5.90 -15.80
N ARG A 208 -5.20 5.42 -14.59
CA ARG A 208 -5.44 4.00 -14.30
C ARG A 208 -6.61 3.44 -15.10
N LEU A 209 -7.75 4.15 -15.07
CA LEU A 209 -8.94 3.77 -15.83
C LEU A 209 -8.70 3.74 -17.34
N ALA A 210 -7.86 4.65 -17.86
CA ALA A 210 -7.47 4.66 -19.27
C ALA A 210 -6.58 3.46 -19.62
N ALA A 211 -5.64 3.07 -18.74
CA ALA A 211 -4.76 1.93 -18.96
C ALA A 211 -5.50 0.58 -19.02
N LEU A 212 -6.70 0.48 -18.44
CA LEU A 212 -7.54 -0.72 -18.49
C LEU A 212 -8.31 -0.87 -19.82
N GLN A 213 -8.30 0.14 -20.69
CA GLN A 213 -9.01 0.08 -21.97
C GLN A 213 -8.22 -0.73 -23.03
N PRO A 214 -8.90 -1.37 -24.00
CA PRO A 214 -10.36 -1.51 -24.12
C PRO A 214 -10.89 -2.58 -23.16
N LEU A 215 -11.99 -2.31 -22.47
CA LEU A 215 -12.62 -3.33 -21.62
C LEU A 215 -13.11 -4.53 -22.46
N GLU A 216 -13.15 -5.73 -21.87
CA GLU A 216 -13.80 -6.93 -22.47
C GLU A 216 -15.30 -6.64 -22.76
N PRO A 217 -16.18 -7.53 -23.24
CA PRO A 217 -17.64 -7.30 -23.14
C PRO A 217 -18.18 -7.56 -21.71
N PRO A 218 -19.33 -6.98 -21.32
CA PRO A 218 -19.98 -7.35 -20.06
C PRO A 218 -20.26 -8.85 -20.05
N LEU A 219 -20.10 -9.47 -18.88
CA LEU A 219 -20.45 -10.88 -18.72
C LEU A 219 -21.96 -11.05 -18.89
N SER A 220 -22.38 -12.21 -19.41
CA SER A 220 -23.81 -12.51 -19.41
C SER A 220 -24.32 -12.60 -17.97
N PRO A 221 -25.59 -12.32 -17.69
CA PRO A 221 -26.17 -12.45 -16.35
C PRO A 221 -25.96 -13.84 -15.71
N VAL A 222 -25.84 -14.87 -16.55
CA VAL A 222 -25.55 -16.25 -16.13
C VAL A 222 -24.09 -16.42 -15.69
N ALA A 223 -23.14 -15.79 -16.40
CA ALA A 223 -21.73 -15.80 -16.03
C ALA A 223 -21.45 -14.95 -14.78
N GLU A 224 -22.14 -13.82 -14.59
CA GLU A 224 -22.10 -13.06 -13.33
C GLU A 224 -22.59 -13.89 -12.14
N ALA A 225 -23.70 -14.62 -12.30
CA ALA A 225 -24.24 -15.48 -11.26
C ALA A 225 -23.35 -16.71 -10.92
N LEU A 226 -22.47 -17.13 -11.83
CA LEU A 226 -21.51 -18.22 -11.60
C LEU A 226 -20.23 -17.75 -10.91
N VAL A 227 -19.82 -16.49 -11.10
CA VAL A 227 -18.68 -15.86 -10.40
C VAL A 227 -19.05 -15.43 -8.97
N LEU A 228 -20.34 -15.22 -8.70
CA LEU A 228 -20.87 -14.83 -7.39
C LEU A 228 -21.29 -16.01 -6.48
N LYS A 229 -21.06 -17.26 -6.91
CA LYS A 229 -21.27 -18.49 -6.12
C LYS A 229 -19.96 -18.98 -5.55
#